data_AF-A0A1X2IZG6-F1
#
_entry.id   AF-A0A1X2IZG6-F1
#
_cell.length_a   1.000
_cell.length_b   1.000
_cell.length_c   1.000
_cell.angle_alpha   90.00
_cell.angle_beta   90.00
_cell.angle_gamma   90.00
#
_symmetry.space_group_name_H-M   'P 1'
#
loop_
_entity.id
_entity.type
_entity.pdbx_description
1 polymer ?
#
loop_
_entity_poly.entity_id
_entity_poly.type
_entity_poly.pdbx_seq_one_letter_code
_entity_poly.pdbx_strand_id
1 'polypeptide(L)'
;MPHKRSKASVRNERRKNINLPAQDSDLNHDAPKGFLRMMRMKEQIEQNRKKKKEKGTTPKTTDQPTIQPGERMKDFALRVENEYRADMNKAHKSTKPLTERKKRNRQARKEKEANKKQKIVDKYGGRDFDDLKDNVKFGEVADAPPIFKKLPKARGQNKQVLEAKTQAAASTSTTKKVDGNNGDQDTNGGYESEEDENMKMLKASHKRKLANMSASAKKALEDERERTISMYRAKKAKKMEDSGLTPSFV
;
A
#
# COMPACT_ATOMS: atom_id res chain seq x y z
N MET A 1 -9.60 23.40 34.51
CA MET A 1 -8.69 23.24 33.35
C MET A 1 -8.61 21.76 32.95
N PRO A 2 -8.85 21.38 31.69
CA PRO A 2 -8.74 19.99 31.28
C PRO A 2 -7.26 19.60 31.12
N HIS A 3 -6.75 18.74 32.00
CA HIS A 3 -5.39 18.22 31.89
C HIS A 3 -5.27 17.32 30.65
N LYS A 4 -4.32 17.63 29.76
CA LYS A 4 -4.02 16.83 28.57
C LYS A 4 -3.49 15.47 29.00
N ARG A 5 -4.28 14.41 28.80
CA ARG A 5 -3.85 13.03 29.06
C ARG A 5 -2.72 12.63 28.12
N SER A 6 -1.76 11.86 28.61
CA SER A 6 -0.68 11.31 27.79
C SER A 6 -1.22 10.36 26.70
N LYS A 7 -0.52 10.32 25.56
CA LYS A 7 -0.88 9.49 24.39
C LYS A 7 -0.99 8.01 24.76
N ALA A 8 -1.93 7.29 24.14
CA ALA A 8 -2.24 5.89 24.45
C ALA A 8 -1.02 4.95 24.34
N SER A 9 -0.08 5.22 23.42
CA SER A 9 1.17 4.44 23.29
C SER A 9 2.03 4.50 24.55
N VAL A 10 2.21 5.69 25.13
CA VAL A 10 3.00 5.92 26.35
C VAL A 10 2.36 5.22 27.55
N ARG A 11 1.02 5.19 27.58
CA ARG A 11 0.26 4.51 28.65
C ARG A 11 0.39 2.99 28.56
N ASN A 12 0.35 2.44 27.34
CA ASN A 12 0.51 1.00 27.12
C ASN A 12 1.95 0.53 27.37
N GLU A 13 2.97 1.32 27.03
CA GLU A 13 4.37 1.03 27.38
C GLU A 13 4.57 1.03 28.90
N ARG A 14 4.02 2.01 29.62
CA ARG A 14 4.07 2.03 31.09
C ARG A 14 3.40 0.80 31.70
N ARG A 15 2.21 0.41 31.23
CA ARG A 15 1.51 -0.79 31.71
C ARG A 15 2.31 -2.08 31.46
N LYS A 16 3.00 -2.19 30.33
CA LYS A 16 3.87 -3.35 30.04
C LYS A 16 5.10 -3.39 30.95
N ASN A 17 5.64 -2.23 31.31
CA ASN A 17 6.80 -2.14 32.20
C ASN A 17 6.47 -2.29 33.69
N ILE A 18 5.18 -2.22 34.07
CA ILE A 18 4.74 -2.38 35.47
C ILE A 18 4.65 -3.87 35.87
N ASN A 19 4.40 -4.77 34.92
CA ASN A 19 4.20 -6.20 35.18
C ASN A 19 5.43 -7.06 34.90
N LEU A 20 6.57 -6.46 34.57
CA LEU A 20 7.83 -7.19 34.56
C LEU A 20 8.32 -7.26 36.01
N PRO A 21 8.73 -8.44 36.53
CA PRO A 21 9.43 -8.49 37.80
C PRO A 21 10.60 -7.50 37.71
N ALA A 22 10.80 -6.71 38.75
CA ALA A 22 12.01 -5.92 38.87
C ALA A 22 13.16 -6.89 38.59
N GLN A 23 13.92 -6.64 37.52
CA GLN A 23 15.13 -7.41 37.31
C GLN A 23 16.06 -6.98 38.43
N ASP A 24 16.03 -7.74 39.52
CA ASP A 24 17.05 -7.68 40.56
C ASP A 24 18.36 -8.00 39.86
N SER A 25 19.08 -6.94 39.53
CA SER A 25 20.45 -7.04 39.03
C SER A 25 21.35 -7.35 40.22
N ASP A 26 21.16 -8.53 40.82
CA ASP A 26 21.93 -9.07 41.95
C ASP A 26 23.35 -9.51 41.56
N LEU A 27 23.85 -9.00 40.44
CA LEU A 27 25.23 -9.17 40.01
C LEU A 27 25.82 -7.78 39.79
N ASN A 28 26.50 -7.30 40.82
CA ASN A 28 27.41 -6.12 40.88
C ASN A 28 26.81 -4.81 41.44
N HIS A 29 26.31 -4.82 42.67
CA HIS A 29 26.05 -3.59 43.44
C HIS A 29 27.32 -2.84 43.89
N ASP A 30 28.50 -3.45 43.75
CA ASP A 30 29.77 -2.89 44.23
C ASP A 30 30.47 -1.96 43.21
N ALA A 31 30.01 -1.94 41.96
CA ALA A 31 30.56 -1.07 40.93
C ALA A 31 29.71 0.21 40.79
N PRO A 32 30.33 1.41 40.74
CA PRO A 32 29.62 2.65 40.46
C PRO A 32 28.81 2.53 39.16
N LYS A 33 27.57 3.02 39.17
CA LYS A 33 26.66 2.95 37.99
C LYS A 33 27.30 3.47 36.70
N GLY A 34 28.16 4.49 36.80
CA GLY A 34 28.95 5.02 35.68
C GLY A 34 29.94 4.01 35.10
N PHE A 35 30.61 3.23 35.96
CA PHE A 35 31.53 2.18 35.56
C PHE A 35 30.80 1.01 34.88
N LEU A 36 29.67 0.56 35.43
CA LEU A 36 28.84 -0.48 34.80
C LEU A 36 28.35 -0.05 33.40
N ARG A 37 27.99 1.22 33.23
CA ARG A 37 27.62 1.79 31.92
C ARG A 37 28.79 1.78 30.94
N MET A 38 30.00 2.12 31.40
CA MET A 38 31.22 2.07 30.60
C MET A 38 31.58 0.64 30.19
N MET A 39 31.45 -0.33 31.10
CA MET A 39 31.73 -1.74 30.83
C MET A 39 30.75 -2.32 29.80
N ARG A 40 29.43 -2.08 29.96
CA ARG A 40 28.44 -2.50 28.94
C ARG A 40 28.70 -1.85 27.57
N MET A 41 29.17 -0.60 27.55
CA MET A 41 29.52 0.08 26.31
C MET A 41 30.76 -0.52 25.65
N LYS A 42 31.81 -0.83 26.43
CA LYS A 42 33.00 -1.54 25.95
C LYS A 42 32.65 -2.92 25.39
N GLU A 43 31.83 -3.68 26.11
CA GLU A 43 31.40 -5.01 25.71
C GLU A 43 30.59 -4.98 24.39
N GLN A 44 29.68 -4.00 24.23
CA GLN A 44 28.99 -3.79 22.95
C GLN A 44 29.94 -3.41 21.81
N ILE A 45 30.97 -2.58 22.07
CA ILE A 45 31.96 -2.19 21.07
C ILE A 45 32.78 -3.42 20.63
N GLU A 46 33.18 -4.28 21.56
CA GLU A 46 33.92 -5.51 21.28
C GLU A 46 33.07 -6.52 20.51
N GLN A 47 31.81 -6.74 20.90
CA GLN A 47 30.89 -7.59 20.15
C GLN A 47 30.68 -7.07 18.71
N ASN A 48 30.56 -5.76 18.52
CA ASN A 48 30.45 -5.16 17.19
C ASN A 48 31.74 -5.28 16.37
N ARG A 49 32.92 -5.23 17.01
CA ARG A 49 34.21 -5.48 16.36
C ARG A 49 34.36 -6.94 15.94
N LYS A 50 33.98 -7.91 16.79
CA LYS A 50 34.00 -9.35 16.47
C LYS A 50 33.04 -9.66 15.31
N LYS A 51 31.79 -9.17 15.36
CA LYS A 51 30.81 -9.31 14.26
C LYS A 51 31.25 -8.68 12.94
N LYS A 52 32.09 -7.63 12.97
CA LYS A 52 32.69 -7.04 11.75
C LYS A 52 33.83 -7.89 11.21
N LYS A 53 34.65 -8.51 12.08
CA LYS A 53 35.71 -9.44 11.68
C LYS A 53 35.13 -10.73 11.09
N GLU A 54 34.08 -11.27 11.68
CA GLU A 54 33.39 -12.48 11.19
C GLU A 54 32.61 -12.26 9.90
N LYS A 55 32.20 -11.02 9.59
CA LYS A 55 31.57 -10.65 8.30
C LYS A 55 32.57 -10.17 7.23
N GLY A 56 33.86 -10.19 7.54
CA GLY A 56 34.94 -9.76 6.64
C GLY A 56 35.45 -10.84 5.69
N THR A 57 34.97 -12.08 5.80
CA THR A 57 35.37 -13.23 4.97
C THR A 57 34.32 -13.54 3.90
N THR A 58 33.89 -12.53 3.15
CA THR A 58 33.50 -12.80 1.76
C THR A 58 34.79 -12.86 0.95
N PRO A 59 35.06 -13.93 0.18
CA PRO A 59 36.26 -13.99 -0.65
C PRO A 59 36.26 -12.74 -1.53
N LYS A 60 37.25 -11.87 -1.36
CA LYS A 60 37.56 -10.87 -2.37
C LYS A 60 37.99 -11.69 -3.59
N THR A 61 37.07 -11.91 -4.52
CA THR A 61 37.44 -12.24 -5.89
C THR A 61 38.34 -11.10 -6.36
N THR A 62 39.64 -11.37 -6.35
CA THR A 62 40.70 -10.48 -6.79
C THR A 62 40.89 -10.63 -8.31
N ASP A 63 39.83 -11.01 -9.00
CA ASP A 63 39.81 -11.04 -10.46
C ASP A 63 39.55 -9.60 -10.91
N GLN A 64 40.65 -8.90 -11.22
CA GLN A 64 40.58 -7.69 -12.03
C GLN A 64 39.78 -8.05 -13.29
N PRO A 65 38.72 -7.30 -13.63
CA PRO A 65 37.92 -7.63 -14.80
C PRO A 65 38.82 -7.51 -16.05
N THR A 66 39.04 -8.63 -16.72
CA THR A 66 39.74 -8.68 -18.00
C THR A 66 38.75 -8.61 -19.15
N ILE A 67 39.19 -8.10 -20.30
CA ILE A 67 38.38 -8.04 -21.53
C ILE A 67 38.17 -9.46 -22.04
N GLN A 68 36.93 -9.83 -22.31
CA GLN A 68 36.61 -11.15 -22.88
C GLN A 68 36.95 -11.19 -24.39
N PRO A 69 37.33 -12.35 -24.95
CA PRO A 69 37.63 -12.45 -26.38
C PRO A 69 36.40 -12.08 -27.22
N GLY A 70 36.56 -11.11 -28.12
CA GLY A 70 35.48 -10.59 -28.97
C GLY A 70 34.63 -9.46 -28.34
N GLU A 71 34.88 -9.08 -27.10
CA GLU A 71 34.21 -7.96 -26.42
C GLU A 71 34.77 -6.62 -26.92
N ARG A 72 33.90 -5.66 -27.28
CA ARG A 72 34.33 -4.29 -27.59
C ARG A 72 34.64 -3.54 -26.29
N MET A 73 35.55 -2.57 -26.33
CA MET A 73 35.91 -1.75 -25.17
C MET A 73 34.71 -1.09 -24.47
N LYS A 74 33.68 -0.69 -25.23
CA LYS A 74 32.46 -0.11 -24.68
C LYS A 74 31.67 -1.12 -23.84
N ASP A 75 31.58 -2.37 -24.29
CA ASP A 75 30.83 -3.43 -23.62
C ASP A 75 31.55 -3.88 -22.35
N PHE A 76 32.88 -3.95 -22.41
CA PHE A 76 33.73 -4.17 -21.24
C PHE A 76 33.50 -3.12 -20.15
N ALA A 77 33.52 -1.82 -20.52
CA ALA A 77 33.26 -0.74 -19.57
C ALA A 77 31.87 -0.86 -18.92
N LEU A 78 30.84 -1.17 -19.70
CA LEU A 78 29.47 -1.35 -19.19
C LEU A 78 29.36 -2.55 -18.23
N ARG A 79 30.02 -3.67 -18.55
CA ARG A 79 30.04 -4.86 -17.69
C ARG A 79 30.71 -4.57 -16.35
N VAL A 80 31.89 -3.95 -16.40
CA VAL A 80 32.65 -3.50 -15.23
C VAL A 80 31.80 -2.58 -14.37
N GLU A 81 31.18 -1.55 -14.95
CA GLU A 81 30.30 -0.65 -14.23
C GLU A 81 29.12 -1.38 -13.56
N ASN A 82 28.50 -2.34 -14.26
CA ASN A 82 27.39 -3.11 -13.72
C ASN A 82 27.80 -4.01 -12.54
N GLU A 83 28.96 -4.66 -12.63
CA GLU A 83 29.54 -5.45 -11.54
C GLU A 83 29.76 -4.59 -10.29
N TYR A 84 30.37 -3.41 -10.45
CA TYR A 84 30.63 -2.49 -9.34
C TYR A 84 29.41 -1.69 -8.87
N ARG A 85 28.31 -1.66 -9.64
CA ARG A 85 27.11 -0.87 -9.32
C ARG A 85 26.47 -1.27 -8.00
N ALA A 86 26.45 -2.57 -7.70
CA ALA A 86 25.90 -3.07 -6.44
C ALA A 86 26.72 -2.59 -5.24
N ASP A 87 28.05 -2.63 -5.36
CA ASP A 87 28.98 -2.20 -4.32
C ASP A 87 29.01 -0.68 -4.14
N MET A 88 28.99 0.10 -5.23
CA MET A 88 28.81 1.55 -5.18
C MET A 88 27.50 1.91 -4.45
N ASN A 89 26.39 1.26 -4.80
CA ASN A 89 25.11 1.48 -4.14
C ASN A 89 25.15 1.09 -2.66
N LYS A 90 25.86 0.01 -2.30
CA LYS A 90 26.05 -0.44 -0.92
C LYS A 90 26.89 0.56 -0.14
N ALA A 91 27.99 1.05 -0.71
CA ALA A 91 28.83 2.10 -0.15
C ALA A 91 28.02 3.37 0.12
N HIS A 92 27.29 3.89 -0.88
CA HIS A 92 26.42 5.07 -0.73
C HIS A 92 25.32 4.90 0.32
N LYS A 93 24.76 3.69 0.48
CA LYS A 93 23.78 3.40 1.53
C LYS A 93 24.43 3.32 2.92
N SER A 94 25.70 2.92 3.00
CA SER A 94 26.44 2.81 4.25
C SER A 94 26.96 4.16 4.77
N THR A 95 27.31 5.09 3.87
CA THR A 95 27.76 6.44 4.20
C THR A 95 26.64 7.33 4.73
N LYS A 96 25.38 6.99 4.45
CA LYS A 96 24.20 7.68 4.98
C LYS A 96 23.68 6.93 6.22
N PRO A 97 24.17 7.23 7.45
CA PRO A 97 23.70 6.55 8.64
C PRO A 97 22.20 6.81 8.80
N LEU A 98 21.38 5.76 8.70
CA LEU A 98 19.99 5.84 9.10
C LEU A 98 19.92 6.06 10.61
N THR A 99 19.13 7.05 11.03
CA THR A 99 18.81 7.22 12.44
C THR A 99 18.17 5.95 13.00
N GLU A 100 18.42 5.64 14.28
CA GLU A 100 17.87 4.46 14.96
C GLU A 100 16.34 4.36 14.81
N ARG A 101 15.65 5.51 14.84
CA ARG A 101 14.21 5.60 14.58
C ARG A 101 13.81 5.09 13.18
N LYS A 102 14.56 5.43 12.14
CA LYS A 102 14.31 4.96 10.76
C LYS A 102 14.59 3.46 10.63
N LYS A 103 15.63 2.93 11.29
CA LYS A 103 15.92 1.48 11.32
C LYS A 103 14.77 0.71 11.96
N ARG A 104 14.30 1.14 13.13
CA ARG A 104 13.18 0.53 13.85
C ARG A 104 11.88 0.56 13.02
N ASN A 105 11.55 1.69 12.40
CA ASN A 105 10.37 1.78 11.54
C ASN A 105 10.44 0.85 10.32
N ARG A 106 11.64 0.70 9.73
CA ARG A 106 11.85 -0.21 8.61
C ARG A 106 11.70 -1.67 9.02
N GLN A 107 12.25 -2.06 10.17
CA GLN A 107 12.07 -3.40 10.74
C GLN A 107 10.60 -3.69 11.04
N ALA A 108 9.92 -2.76 11.73
CA ALA A 108 8.49 -2.88 12.02
C ALA A 108 7.62 -2.99 10.75
N ARG A 109 8.00 -2.32 9.65
CA ARG A 109 7.31 -2.46 8.36
C ARG A 109 7.53 -3.85 7.76
N LYS A 110 8.77 -4.34 7.76
CA LYS A 110 9.10 -5.69 7.28
C LYS A 110 8.39 -6.77 8.08
N GLU A 111 8.36 -6.65 9.40
CA GLU A 111 7.63 -7.56 10.29
C GLU A 111 6.12 -7.54 10.02
N LYS A 112 5.53 -6.36 9.79
CA LYS A 112 4.11 -6.27 9.41
C LYS A 112 3.83 -6.94 8.07
N GLU A 113 4.70 -6.78 7.08
CA GLU A 113 4.56 -7.43 5.78
C GLU A 113 4.72 -8.96 5.89
N ALA A 114 5.72 -9.44 6.64
CA ALA A 114 5.90 -10.86 6.92
C ALA A 114 4.69 -11.45 7.67
N ASN A 115 4.21 -10.79 8.72
CA ASN A 115 3.03 -11.22 9.47
C ASN A 115 1.76 -11.24 8.63
N LYS A 116 1.62 -10.32 7.65
CA LYS A 116 0.50 -10.36 6.70
C LYS A 116 0.59 -11.58 5.80
N LYS A 117 1.78 -11.87 5.26
CA LYS A 117 2.01 -13.07 4.44
C LYS A 117 1.74 -14.34 5.23
N GLN A 118 2.26 -14.42 6.46
CA GLN A 118 2.03 -15.57 7.34
C GLN A 118 0.53 -15.75 7.61
N LYS A 119 -0.21 -14.69 7.95
CA LYS A 119 -1.66 -14.77 8.15
C LYS A 119 -2.43 -15.23 6.90
N ILE A 120 -1.96 -14.88 5.71
CA ILE A 120 -2.57 -15.35 4.46
C ILE A 120 -2.30 -16.84 4.30
N VAL A 121 -1.06 -17.28 4.52
CA VAL A 121 -0.69 -18.70 4.50
C VAL A 121 -1.48 -19.49 5.55
N ASP A 122 -1.56 -19.02 6.79
CA ASP A 122 -2.29 -19.68 7.87
C ASP A 122 -3.80 -19.76 7.57
N LYS A 123 -4.38 -18.70 6.99
CA LYS A 123 -5.82 -18.63 6.71
C LYS A 123 -6.24 -19.46 5.50
N TYR A 124 -5.41 -19.48 4.45
CA TYR A 124 -5.74 -20.12 3.17
C TYR A 124 -4.90 -21.39 2.91
N GLY A 125 -4.15 -21.85 3.91
CA GLY A 125 -3.33 -23.05 3.86
C GLY A 125 -2.19 -23.01 2.84
N GLY A 126 -1.86 -21.83 2.28
CA GLY A 126 -0.91 -21.70 1.19
C GLY A 126 -1.33 -22.42 -0.10
N ARG A 127 -2.61 -22.79 -0.25
CA ARG A 127 -3.13 -23.31 -1.52
C ARG A 127 -3.32 -22.15 -2.49
N ASP A 128 -2.54 -22.17 -3.56
CA ASP A 128 -2.71 -21.24 -4.67
C ASP A 128 -4.02 -21.57 -5.42
N PHE A 129 -4.56 -20.58 -6.13
CA PHE A 129 -5.80 -20.74 -6.91
C PHE A 129 -5.74 -21.91 -7.89
N ASP A 130 -4.53 -22.25 -8.38
CA ASP A 130 -4.29 -23.33 -9.34
C ASP A 130 -4.46 -24.74 -8.74
N ASP A 131 -4.33 -24.89 -7.41
CA ASP A 131 -4.51 -26.18 -6.71
C ASP A 131 -5.97 -26.41 -6.28
N LEU A 132 -6.85 -25.43 -6.48
CA LEU A 132 -8.25 -25.50 -6.07
C LEU A 132 -9.07 -26.26 -7.13
N LYS A 133 -9.09 -27.60 -7.04
CA LYS A 133 -9.98 -28.43 -7.86
C LYS A 133 -11.38 -28.48 -7.26
N ASP A 134 -12.36 -27.98 -8.01
CA ASP A 134 -13.76 -27.98 -7.62
C ASP A 134 -14.38 -29.34 -7.97
N ASN A 135 -14.52 -30.21 -6.97
CA ASN A 135 -15.18 -31.52 -7.12
C ASN A 135 -16.70 -31.35 -7.05
N VAL A 136 -17.27 -30.58 -8.00
CA VAL A 136 -18.72 -30.37 -8.09
C VAL A 136 -19.36 -31.65 -8.63
N LYS A 137 -20.24 -32.26 -7.83
CA LYS A 137 -21.02 -33.42 -8.27
C LYS A 137 -22.11 -32.94 -9.24
N PHE A 138 -22.03 -33.39 -10.48
CA PHE A 138 -23.01 -33.04 -11.52
C PHE A 138 -24.40 -33.58 -11.13
N GLY A 139 -25.38 -32.70 -10.96
CA GLY A 139 -26.75 -33.04 -10.57
C GLY A 139 -27.23 -32.44 -9.25
N GLU A 140 -26.35 -31.84 -8.44
CA GLU A 140 -26.76 -30.97 -7.33
C GLU A 140 -27.17 -29.62 -7.92
N VAL A 141 -28.48 -29.35 -7.99
CA VAL A 141 -28.99 -28.02 -8.30
C VAL A 141 -28.56 -27.13 -7.14
N ALA A 142 -27.62 -26.21 -7.41
CA ALA A 142 -27.14 -25.29 -6.39
C ALA A 142 -28.33 -24.59 -5.74
N ASP A 143 -28.46 -24.73 -4.41
CA ASP A 143 -29.45 -24.01 -3.63
C ASP A 143 -29.37 -22.52 -3.99
N ALA A 144 -30.55 -21.90 -4.17
CA ALA A 144 -30.63 -20.49 -4.52
C ALA A 144 -29.73 -19.67 -3.58
N PRO A 145 -28.93 -18.73 -4.11
CA PRO A 145 -27.94 -18.02 -3.31
C PRO A 145 -28.63 -17.38 -2.09
N PRO A 146 -28.00 -17.45 -0.91
CA PRO A 146 -28.62 -16.96 0.32
C PRO A 146 -28.99 -15.49 0.17
N ILE A 147 -30.29 -15.21 0.23
CA ILE A 147 -30.80 -13.85 0.15
C ILE A 147 -30.52 -13.17 1.50
N PHE A 148 -29.67 -12.14 1.49
CA PHE A 148 -29.40 -11.35 2.69
C PHE A 148 -30.63 -10.53 3.10
N LYS A 149 -31.47 -11.09 3.99
CA LYS A 149 -32.64 -10.41 4.58
C LYS A 149 -32.28 -9.35 5.60
N LYS A 150 -31.00 -9.15 5.91
CA LYS A 150 -30.55 -8.28 7.00
C LYS A 150 -30.27 -6.89 6.45
N LEU A 151 -31.13 -5.94 6.80
CA LEU A 151 -30.90 -4.53 6.50
C LEU A 151 -29.57 -4.05 7.13
N PRO A 152 -28.77 -3.25 6.40
CA PRO A 152 -27.50 -2.77 6.93
C PRO A 152 -27.73 -1.93 8.19
N LYS A 153 -27.04 -2.28 9.28
CA LYS A 153 -27.17 -1.58 10.56
C LYS A 153 -26.41 -0.25 10.49
N ALA A 154 -27.12 0.84 10.22
CA ALA A 154 -26.56 2.19 10.30
C ALA A 154 -26.10 2.53 11.73
N ARG A 155 -24.94 3.18 11.86
CA ARG A 155 -24.39 3.67 13.14
C ARG A 155 -24.21 5.19 13.07
N GLY A 156 -24.50 5.88 14.18
CA GLY A 156 -24.38 7.34 14.29
C GLY A 156 -25.53 8.11 13.61
N GLN A 157 -25.26 9.32 13.14
CA GLN A 157 -26.27 10.20 12.53
C GLN A 157 -26.92 9.63 11.26
N ASN A 158 -26.26 8.68 10.61
CA ASN A 158 -26.80 7.99 9.44
C ASN A 158 -27.96 7.04 9.78
N LYS A 159 -28.25 6.79 11.07
CA LYS A 159 -29.39 5.97 11.49
C LYS A 159 -30.73 6.63 11.16
N GLN A 160 -30.86 7.93 11.42
CA GLN A 160 -32.08 8.69 11.14
C GLN A 160 -32.34 8.80 9.63
N VAL A 161 -31.26 9.01 8.85
CA VAL A 161 -31.34 9.07 7.38
C VAL A 161 -31.75 7.72 6.79
N LEU A 162 -31.20 6.62 7.29
CA LEU A 162 -31.53 5.28 6.80
C LEU A 162 -32.98 4.90 7.16
N GLU A 163 -33.43 5.22 8.38
CA GLU A 163 -34.81 5.00 8.83
C GLU A 163 -35.81 5.82 7.99
N ALA A 164 -35.53 7.10 7.74
CA ALA A 164 -36.34 7.95 6.88
C ALA A 164 -36.41 7.43 5.44
N LYS A 165 -35.28 6.97 4.87
CA LYS A 165 -35.24 6.41 3.51
C LYS A 165 -36.02 5.09 3.42
N THR A 166 -35.94 4.23 4.44
CA THR A 166 -36.75 3.00 4.49
C THR A 166 -38.24 3.27 4.64
N GLN A 167 -38.64 4.29 5.42
CA GLN A 167 -40.04 4.68 5.56
C GLN A 167 -40.59 5.31 4.27
N ALA A 168 -39.79 6.14 3.59
CA ALA A 168 -40.16 6.71 2.29
C ALA A 168 -40.28 5.64 1.19
N ALA A 169 -39.38 4.65 1.16
CA ALA A 169 -39.47 3.53 0.22
C ALA A 169 -40.71 2.65 0.50
N ALA A 170 -41.05 2.43 1.77
CA ALA A 170 -42.25 1.70 2.16
C ALA A 170 -43.53 2.47 1.77
N SER A 171 -43.60 3.78 2.00
CA SER A 171 -44.76 4.59 1.62
C SER A 171 -44.95 4.74 0.12
N THR A 172 -43.86 4.73 -0.66
CA THR A 172 -43.92 4.79 -2.14
C THR A 172 -44.39 3.46 -2.75
N SER A 173 -44.20 2.34 -2.05
CA SER A 173 -44.65 1.01 -2.52
C SER A 173 -46.16 0.79 -2.33
N THR A 174 -46.82 1.54 -1.44
CA THR A 174 -48.26 1.45 -1.16
C THR A 174 -49.14 2.38 -2.02
N THR A 175 -48.56 3.40 -2.68
CA THR A 175 -49.32 4.37 -3.50
C THR A 175 -49.22 4.14 -5.02
N LYS A 176 -48.50 3.12 -5.49
CA LYS A 176 -48.38 2.81 -6.93
C LYS A 176 -49.43 1.85 -7.49
N LYS A 177 -50.57 1.71 -6.80
CA LYS A 177 -51.80 1.13 -7.34
C LYS A 177 -52.96 2.00 -6.86
N VAL A 178 -53.26 3.06 -7.59
CA VAL A 178 -54.59 3.69 -7.77
C VAL A 178 -54.37 5.01 -8.52
N ASP A 179 -55.03 5.08 -9.66
CA ASP A 179 -55.44 6.24 -10.46
C ASP A 179 -54.45 7.09 -11.25
N GLY A 180 -54.76 7.18 -12.54
CA GLY A 180 -54.23 8.19 -13.46
C GLY A 180 -54.99 9.52 -13.39
N ASN A 181 -54.55 10.40 -14.30
CA ASN A 181 -55.02 11.75 -14.66
C ASN A 181 -54.34 12.96 -13.99
N ASN A 182 -53.55 13.62 -14.85
CA ASN A 182 -53.39 15.06 -15.10
C ASN A 182 -52.92 16.00 -13.99
N GLY A 183 -51.81 16.70 -14.27
CA GLY A 183 -51.35 17.86 -13.53
C GLY A 183 -50.02 18.37 -14.06
N ASP A 184 -50.11 19.12 -15.15
CA ASP A 184 -49.06 19.94 -15.75
C ASP A 184 -48.41 20.87 -14.71
N GLN A 185 -47.09 20.77 -14.50
CA GLN A 185 -46.29 21.84 -13.93
C GLN A 185 -44.85 21.75 -14.43
N ASP A 186 -44.55 22.62 -15.38
CA ASP A 186 -43.22 23.13 -15.70
C ASP A 186 -42.49 23.55 -14.41
N THR A 187 -41.55 22.72 -13.97
CA THR A 187 -40.32 23.22 -13.36
C THR A 187 -39.15 22.50 -14.02
N ASN A 188 -38.30 23.31 -14.62
CA ASN A 188 -37.06 22.97 -15.31
C ASN A 188 -36.00 22.45 -14.31
N GLY A 189 -36.36 21.42 -13.54
CA GLY A 189 -35.54 20.71 -12.58
C GLY A 189 -35.43 19.27 -13.04
N GLY A 190 -34.61 19.04 -14.07
CA GLY A 190 -34.29 17.69 -14.54
C GLY A 190 -33.89 16.84 -13.34
N TYR A 191 -34.58 15.71 -13.17
CA TYR A 191 -34.37 14.74 -12.11
C TYR A 191 -32.89 14.31 -12.12
N GLU A 192 -32.03 14.96 -11.31
CA GLU A 192 -30.65 14.51 -11.09
C GLU A 192 -30.78 13.12 -10.46
N SER A 193 -30.51 12.07 -11.24
CA SER A 193 -30.58 10.70 -10.74
C SER A 193 -29.60 10.55 -9.57
N GLU A 194 -29.85 9.63 -8.63
CA GLU A 194 -28.89 9.34 -7.53
C GLU A 194 -27.48 8.96 -8.09
N GLU A 195 -27.41 8.52 -9.35
CA GLU A 195 -26.18 8.27 -10.10
C GLU A 195 -25.44 9.56 -10.48
N ASP A 196 -26.18 10.62 -10.85
CA ASP A 196 -25.61 11.93 -11.21
C ASP A 196 -25.04 12.67 -10.00
N GLU A 197 -25.71 12.60 -8.85
CA GLU A 197 -25.17 13.17 -7.59
C GLU A 197 -23.88 12.45 -7.17
N ASN A 198 -23.83 11.12 -7.28
CA ASN A 198 -22.63 10.34 -7.02
C ASN A 198 -21.49 10.71 -7.98
N MET A 199 -21.79 10.90 -9.26
CA MET A 199 -20.82 11.36 -10.26
C MET A 199 -20.31 12.77 -9.99
N LYS A 200 -21.18 13.68 -9.51
CA LYS A 200 -20.84 15.05 -9.12
C LYS A 200 -19.90 15.06 -7.91
N MET A 201 -20.18 14.23 -6.90
CA MET A 201 -19.29 14.06 -5.74
C MET A 201 -17.94 13.45 -6.12
N LEU A 202 -17.92 12.44 -6.99
CA LEU A 202 -16.68 11.85 -7.50
C LEU A 202 -15.84 12.87 -8.26
N LYS A 203 -16.43 13.61 -9.20
CA LYS A 203 -15.75 14.69 -9.94
C LYS A 203 -15.20 15.77 -9.00
N ALA A 204 -15.96 16.17 -7.97
CA ALA A 204 -15.51 17.15 -6.98
C ALA A 204 -14.33 16.63 -6.13
N SER A 205 -14.36 15.36 -5.72
CA SER A 205 -13.27 14.73 -4.97
C SER A 205 -11.98 14.64 -5.79
N HIS A 206 -12.08 14.28 -7.07
CA HIS A 206 -10.96 14.25 -8.00
C HIS A 206 -10.36 15.65 -8.22
N LYS A 207 -11.21 16.68 -8.35
CA LYS A 207 -10.76 18.07 -8.48
C LYS A 207 -9.99 18.55 -7.23
N ARG A 208 -10.46 18.22 -6.02
CA ARG A 208 -9.74 18.53 -4.77
C ARG A 208 -8.41 17.79 -4.67
N LYS A 209 -8.38 16.52 -5.09
CA LYS A 209 -7.15 15.71 -5.11
C LYS A 209 -6.08 16.34 -6.01
N LEU A 210 -6.45 16.77 -7.21
CA LEU A 210 -5.52 17.44 -8.12
C LEU A 210 -5.06 18.81 -7.58
N ALA A 211 -5.96 19.59 -6.97
CA ALA A 211 -5.59 20.88 -6.38
C ALA A 211 -4.50 20.74 -5.30
N ASN A 212 -4.61 19.70 -4.45
CA ASN A 212 -3.71 19.43 -3.33
C ASN A 212 -2.43 18.66 -3.69
N MET A 213 -2.22 18.31 -4.97
CA MET A 213 -0.98 17.66 -5.42
C MET A 213 0.17 18.67 -5.59
N SER A 214 1.40 18.21 -5.33
CA SER A 214 2.61 19.00 -5.62
C SER A 214 2.76 19.25 -7.12
N ALA A 215 3.43 20.34 -7.49
CA ALA A 215 3.66 20.69 -8.90
C ALA A 215 4.39 19.57 -9.67
N SER A 216 5.35 18.88 -9.05
CA SER A 216 6.04 17.76 -9.69
C SER A 216 5.11 16.58 -9.98
N ALA A 217 4.15 16.31 -9.08
CA ALA A 217 3.21 15.22 -9.25
C ALA A 217 2.12 15.55 -10.29
N LYS A 218 1.75 16.83 -10.42
CA LYS A 218 0.89 17.31 -11.51
C LYS A 218 1.56 17.12 -12.88
N LYS A 219 2.83 17.53 -12.99
CA LYS A 219 3.62 17.34 -14.22
C LYS A 219 3.73 15.87 -14.62
N ALA A 220 4.01 14.98 -13.66
CA ALA A 220 4.07 13.54 -13.95
C ALA A 220 2.75 12.97 -14.51
N LEU A 221 1.60 13.41 -14.00
CA LEU A 221 0.29 13.01 -14.53
C LEU A 221 0.03 13.57 -15.93
N GLU A 222 0.48 14.79 -16.21
CA GLU A 222 0.39 15.42 -17.53
C GLU A 222 1.27 14.65 -18.55
N ASP A 223 2.51 14.34 -18.19
CA ASP A 223 3.43 13.55 -19.01
C ASP A 223 2.86 12.15 -19.31
N GLU A 224 2.27 11.48 -18.31
CA GLU A 224 1.59 10.18 -18.48
C GLU A 224 0.36 10.28 -19.40
N ARG A 225 -0.42 11.36 -19.27
CA ARG A 225 -1.59 11.63 -20.12
C ARG A 225 -1.17 11.85 -21.57
N GLU A 226 -0.16 12.66 -21.81
CA GLU A 226 0.38 12.90 -23.16
C GLU A 226 0.92 11.63 -23.80
N ARG A 227 1.68 10.83 -23.03
CA ARG A 227 2.18 9.52 -23.49
C ARG A 227 1.04 8.59 -23.89
N THR A 228 -0.02 8.52 -23.09
CA THR A 228 -1.18 7.67 -23.34
C THR A 228 -1.97 8.13 -24.57
N ILE A 229 -2.18 9.45 -24.70
CA ILE A 229 -2.84 10.04 -25.87
C ILE A 229 -2.02 9.77 -27.14
N SER A 230 -0.70 9.93 -27.08
CA SER A 230 0.22 9.65 -28.19
C SER A 230 0.12 8.18 -28.62
N MET A 231 0.19 7.24 -27.67
CA MET A 231 0.03 5.82 -27.97
C MET A 231 -1.35 5.49 -28.57
N TYR A 232 -2.42 6.10 -28.04
CA TYR A 232 -3.76 5.92 -28.60
C TYR A 232 -3.87 6.48 -30.02
N ARG A 233 -3.30 7.66 -30.29
CA ARG A 233 -3.26 8.27 -31.63
C ARG A 233 -2.47 7.40 -32.60
N ALA A 234 -1.29 6.90 -32.22
CA ALA A 234 -0.49 6.01 -33.03
C ALA A 234 -1.23 4.70 -33.34
N LYS A 235 -1.86 4.09 -32.33
CA LYS A 235 -2.66 2.87 -32.52
C LYS A 235 -3.88 3.12 -33.41
N LYS A 236 -4.52 4.28 -33.28
CA LYS A 236 -5.64 4.67 -34.14
C LYS A 236 -5.18 4.92 -35.57
N ALA A 237 -4.06 5.60 -35.79
CA ALA A 237 -3.47 5.81 -37.11
C ALA A 237 -3.15 4.48 -37.79
N LYS A 238 -2.44 3.58 -37.09
CA LYS A 238 -2.17 2.22 -37.58
C LYS A 238 -3.45 1.47 -37.95
N LYS A 239 -4.49 1.54 -37.11
CA LYS A 239 -5.78 0.90 -37.40
C LYS A 239 -6.45 1.49 -38.65
N MET A 240 -6.29 2.79 -38.89
CA MET A 240 -6.81 3.45 -40.09
C MET A 240 -6.04 3.03 -41.34
N GLU A 241 -4.70 2.93 -41.27
CA GLU A 241 -3.83 2.40 -42.32
C GLU A 241 -4.20 0.95 -42.65
N ASP A 242 -4.32 0.08 -41.64
CA ASP A 242 -4.71 -1.33 -41.80
C ASP A 242 -6.11 -1.48 -42.44
N SER A 243 -7.01 -0.54 -42.17
CA SER A 243 -8.36 -0.52 -42.75
C SER A 243 -8.45 0.15 -44.14
N GLY A 244 -7.32 0.62 -44.70
CA GLY A 244 -7.29 1.29 -46.00
C GLY A 244 -8.03 2.63 -46.06
N LEU A 245 -8.31 3.23 -44.90
CA LEU A 245 -9.14 4.45 -44.77
C LEU A 245 -8.34 5.74 -44.66
N THR A 246 -7.00 5.68 -44.76
CA THR A 246 -6.15 6.88 -44.77
C THR A 246 -6.02 7.42 -46.19
N PRO A 247 -6.33 8.71 -46.44
CA PRO A 247 -5.98 9.35 -47.70
C PRO A 247 -4.45 9.35 -47.83
N SER A 248 -3.94 8.69 -48.86
CA SER A 248 -2.54 8.82 -49.26
C SER A 248 -2.30 10.28 -49.64
N PHE A 249 -1.68 11.04 -48.74
CA PHE A 249 -1.06 12.31 -49.13
C PHE A 249 0.19 11.95 -49.93
N VAL A 250 0.04 12.01 -51.26
CA VAL A 250 1.14 12.21 -52.22
C VAL A 250 1.65 13.64 -52.08
#